data_AF-A0A1A8S0Y1-F1
#
_entry.id   AF-A0A1A8S0Y1-F1
#
_cell.length_a   1.000
_cell.length_b   1.000
_cell.length_c   1.000
_cell.angle_alpha   90.00
_cell.angle_beta   90.00
_cell.angle_gamma   90.00
#
_symmetry.space_group_name_H-M   'P 1'
#
loop_
_entity.id
_entity.type
_entity.pdbx_description
1 polymer ?
#
loop_
_entity_poly.entity_id
_entity_poly.type
_entity_poly.pdbx_seq_one_letter_code
_entity_poly.pdbx_strand_id
1 'polypeptide(L)'
;WHPNIYENGDVCISILHPPVDDPQSGELPSERWNPTQNVRTILLSVISLLNEPNTFSPANVDASVMYRRWRESKGKDREYIEIIRKQVMATKADAERDGVKVPVTLDEYCVRTQVPPTDDGSNLLYDDYYDDEELDEDDDDDDE
;
A
#
# COMPACT_ATOMS: atom_id res chain seq x y z
N TRP A 1 11.74 9.62 0.15
CA TRP A 1 12.69 9.34 1.25
C TRP A 1 11.98 8.37 2.18
N HIS A 2 12.39 7.11 2.22
CA HIS A 2 11.64 6.06 2.92
C HIS A 2 12.56 4.91 3.35
N PRO A 3 12.35 4.28 4.53
CA PRO A 3 13.21 3.19 5.02
C PRO A 3 13.33 2.00 4.07
N ASN A 4 12.28 1.71 3.29
CA ASN A 4 12.21 0.55 2.39
C ASN A 4 12.24 0.90 0.89
N ILE A 5 12.71 2.10 0.53
CA ILE A 5 12.93 2.51 -0.87
C ILE A 5 14.40 2.86 -1.04
N TYR A 6 15.05 2.21 -2.01
CA TYR A 6 16.45 2.47 -2.36
C TYR A 6 16.62 3.85 -3.01
N GLU A 7 17.87 4.34 -3.08
CA GLU A 7 18.17 5.64 -3.71
C GLU A 7 17.83 5.69 -5.20
N ASN A 8 17.85 4.53 -5.88
CA ASN A 8 17.46 4.40 -7.28
C ASN A 8 15.93 4.37 -7.49
N GLY A 9 15.14 4.32 -6.41
CA GLY A 9 13.67 4.27 -6.46
C GLY A 9 13.08 2.87 -6.35
N ASP A 10 13.88 1.80 -6.33
CA ASP A 10 13.38 0.44 -6.17
C ASP A 10 12.79 0.23 -4.78
N VAL A 11 11.65 -0.47 -4.72
CA VAL A 11 10.96 -0.81 -3.46
C VAL A 11 11.45 -2.16 -2.97
N CYS A 12 11.92 -2.20 -1.72
CA CYS A 12 12.33 -3.44 -1.07
C CYS A 12 11.16 -4.05 -0.28
N ILE A 13 10.48 -5.04 -0.87
CA ILE A 13 9.39 -5.78 -0.25
C ILE A 13 9.48 -7.27 -0.57
N SER A 14 9.25 -8.13 0.42
CA SER A 14 9.50 -9.57 0.32
C SER A 14 8.68 -10.26 -0.78
N ILE A 15 7.46 -9.79 -1.05
CA ILE A 15 6.57 -10.37 -2.07
C ILE A 15 7.09 -10.23 -3.50
N LEU A 16 8.06 -9.34 -3.75
CA LEU A 16 8.70 -9.18 -5.06
C LEU A 16 9.98 -10.02 -5.20
N HIS A 17 10.40 -10.71 -4.14
CA HIS A 17 11.53 -11.62 -4.17
C HIS A 17 11.06 -13.05 -4.45
N PRO A 18 11.84 -13.85 -5.20
CA PRO A 18 11.53 -15.25 -5.42
C PRO A 18 11.41 -16.01 -4.09
N PRO A 19 10.65 -17.12 -4.07
CA PRO A 19 10.57 -17.96 -2.88
C PRO A 19 11.94 -18.53 -2.56
N VAL A 20 12.23 -18.66 -1.27
CA VAL A 20 13.40 -19.37 -0.76
C VAL A 20 12.89 -20.66 -0.14
N ASP A 21 13.35 -21.81 -0.62
CA ASP A 21 13.09 -23.11 0.02
C ASP A 21 13.98 -23.26 1.27
N ASP A 22 13.77 -22.38 2.25
CA ASP A 22 14.40 -22.47 3.56
C ASP A 22 13.32 -22.75 4.63
N PRO A 23 13.20 -24.02 5.10
CA PRO A 23 12.27 -24.41 6.15
C PRO A 23 12.48 -23.70 7.51
N GLN A 24 13.63 -23.06 7.73
CA GLN A 24 13.93 -22.31 8.96
C GLN A 24 13.64 -20.82 8.85
N SER A 25 13.30 -20.31 7.67
CA SER A 25 13.00 -18.88 7.46
C SER A 25 11.77 -18.42 8.24
N GLY A 26 10.79 -19.31 8.43
CA GLY A 26 9.50 -19.00 9.08
C GLY A 26 8.60 -18.10 8.22
N GLU A 27 8.95 -17.86 6.97
CA GLU A 27 8.19 -17.01 6.05
C GLU A 27 7.03 -17.78 5.41
N LEU A 28 5.90 -17.12 5.26
CA LEU A 28 4.73 -17.67 4.60
C LEU A 28 4.90 -17.60 3.06
N PRO A 29 4.33 -18.55 2.29
CA PRO A 29 4.32 -18.47 0.83
C PRO A 29 3.66 -17.19 0.28
N SER A 30 2.73 -16.60 1.04
CA SER A 30 2.08 -15.33 0.71
C SER A 30 3.00 -14.10 0.88
N GLU A 31 4.10 -14.23 1.62
CA GLU A 31 5.09 -13.17 1.84
C GLU A 31 6.19 -13.15 0.78
N ARG A 32 6.13 -14.08 -0.19
CA ARG A 32 7.06 -14.20 -1.32
C ARG A 32 6.34 -14.17 -2.66
N TRP A 33 7.10 -13.94 -3.72
CA TRP A 33 6.56 -14.00 -5.07
C TRP A 33 6.09 -15.41 -5.39
N ASN A 34 4.86 -15.52 -5.89
CA ASN A 34 4.32 -16.77 -6.41
C ASN A 34 3.29 -16.47 -7.51
N PRO A 35 2.94 -17.42 -8.40
CA PRO A 35 2.04 -17.18 -9.52
C PRO A 35 0.60 -16.75 -9.17
N THR A 36 0.20 -16.84 -7.90
CA THR A 36 -1.12 -16.36 -7.44
C THR A 36 -1.14 -14.88 -7.07
N GLN A 37 0.04 -14.27 -6.90
CA GLN A 37 0.18 -12.83 -6.69
C GLN A 37 -0.20 -12.06 -7.96
N ASN A 38 -0.76 -10.86 -7.78
CA ASN A 38 -1.16 -10.01 -8.89
C ASN A 38 -0.85 -8.54 -8.59
N VAL A 39 -0.99 -7.66 -9.57
CA VAL A 39 -0.66 -6.24 -9.41
C VAL A 39 -1.47 -5.59 -8.28
N ARG A 40 -2.74 -5.99 -8.09
CA ARG A 40 -3.59 -5.48 -7.01
C ARG A 40 -3.00 -5.83 -5.63
N THR A 41 -2.59 -7.08 -5.41
CA THR A 41 -2.00 -7.48 -4.13
C THR A 41 -0.69 -6.73 -3.87
N ILE A 42 0.14 -6.55 -4.90
CA ILE A 42 1.37 -5.75 -4.80
C ILE A 42 1.09 -4.31 -4.36
N LEU A 43 0.13 -3.64 -5.00
CA LEU A 43 -0.21 -2.25 -4.67
C LEU A 43 -0.72 -2.09 -3.23
N LEU A 44 -1.55 -3.03 -2.77
CA LEU A 44 -2.02 -3.05 -1.38
C LEU A 44 -0.87 -3.26 -0.39
N SER A 45 0.08 -4.15 -0.71
CA SER A 45 1.27 -4.36 0.10
C SER A 45 2.20 -3.15 0.12
N VAL A 46 2.33 -2.41 -0.98
CA VAL A 46 3.09 -1.15 -1.03
C VAL A 46 2.42 -0.08 -0.15
N ILE A 47 1.09 0.06 -0.20
CA ILE A 47 0.35 0.98 0.69
C ILE A 47 0.60 0.62 2.15
N SER A 48 0.52 -0.67 2.50
CA SER A 48 0.82 -1.16 3.84
C SER A 48 2.25 -0.82 4.27
N LEU A 49 3.24 -1.06 3.40
CA LEU A 49 4.64 -0.76 3.67
C LEU A 49 4.92 0.75 3.86
N LEU A 50 4.21 1.62 3.13
CA LEU A 50 4.33 3.07 3.28
C LEU A 50 3.73 3.56 4.61
N ASN A 51 2.68 2.90 5.10
CA ASN A 51 2.08 3.20 6.41
C ASN A 51 2.94 2.67 7.57
N GLU A 52 3.50 1.47 7.41
CA GLU A 52 4.29 0.79 8.43
C GLU A 52 5.65 0.33 7.86
N PRO A 53 6.65 1.24 7.83
CA PRO A 53 7.97 0.90 7.32
C PRO A 53 8.66 -0.19 8.14
N ASN A 54 9.27 -1.16 7.46
CA ASN A 54 10.10 -2.17 8.09
C ASN A 54 11.48 -1.59 8.44
N THR A 55 11.75 -1.43 9.73
CA THR A 55 13.02 -0.88 10.25
C THR A 55 14.05 -1.94 10.65
N PHE A 56 13.69 -3.23 10.64
CA PHE A 56 14.59 -4.35 10.94
C PHE A 56 15.50 -4.67 9.75
N SER A 57 14.96 -4.54 8.53
CA SER A 57 15.72 -4.71 7.28
C SER A 57 15.43 -3.56 6.31
N PRO A 58 16.03 -2.37 6.56
CA PRO A 58 15.79 -1.21 5.71
C PRO A 58 16.64 -1.26 4.42
N ALA A 59 16.04 -0.80 3.32
CA ALA A 59 16.76 -0.52 2.08
C ALA A 59 17.57 0.78 2.16
N ASN A 60 17.04 1.76 2.90
CA ASN A 60 17.69 3.03 3.18
C ASN A 60 17.89 3.18 4.69
N VAL A 61 19.13 2.96 5.12
CA VAL A 61 19.51 2.96 6.54
C VAL A 61 19.31 4.34 7.18
N ASP A 62 19.68 5.41 6.48
CA ASP A 62 19.57 6.78 6.99
C ASP A 62 18.10 7.17 7.20
N ALA A 63 17.24 6.87 6.23
CA ALA A 63 15.80 7.09 6.34
C ALA A 63 15.19 6.28 7.50
N SER A 64 15.66 5.04 7.71
CA SER A 64 15.24 4.19 8.84
C SER A 64 15.64 4.77 10.19
N VAL A 65 16.87 5.27 10.34
CA VAL A 65 17.34 5.92 11.56
C VAL A 65 16.52 7.19 11.85
N MET A 66 16.30 8.03 10.85
CA MET A 66 15.49 9.24 11.00
C MET A 66 14.04 8.92 11.39
N TYR A 67 13.43 7.92 10.75
CA TYR A 67 12.08 7.47 11.06
C TYR A 67 11.94 6.99 12.51
N ARG A 68 12.90 6.17 12.98
CA ARG A 68 12.91 5.71 14.39
C ARG A 68 13.05 6.88 15.37
N ARG A 69 13.98 7.80 15.14
CA ARG A 69 14.15 9.01 15.96
C ARG A 69 12.86 9.84 16.02
N TRP A 70 12.20 10.04 14.87
CA TRP A 70 10.90 10.73 14.81
C TRP A 70 9.82 10.01 15.65
N ARG A 71 9.70 8.68 15.53
CA ARG A 71 8.72 7.90 16.32
C ARG A 71 9.01 7.91 17.81
N GLU A 72 10.24 7.61 18.20
CA GLU A 72 10.66 7.50 19.61
C GLU A 72 10.56 8.85 20.34
N SER A 73 10.85 9.93 19.63
CA SER A 73 10.69 11.29 20.16
C SER A 73 9.24 11.77 20.25
N LYS A 74 8.26 10.94 19.82
CA LYS A 74 6.83 11.28 19.72
C LYS A 74 6.59 12.53 18.87
N GLY A 75 7.32 12.65 17.76
CA GLY A 75 7.19 13.76 16.80
C GLY A 75 7.87 15.07 17.20
N LYS A 76 8.68 15.08 18.26
CA LYS A 76 9.50 16.26 18.63
C LYS A 76 10.63 16.49 17.64
N ASP A 77 11.29 15.41 17.20
CA ASP A 77 12.23 15.47 16.09
C ASP A 77 11.44 15.62 14.80
N ARG A 78 11.72 16.66 14.01
CA ARG A 78 10.93 17.00 12.81
C ARG A 78 11.67 16.75 11.50
N GLU A 79 12.92 16.31 11.57
CA GLU A 79 13.82 16.17 10.41
C GLU A 79 13.20 15.28 9.33
N TYR A 80 12.71 14.10 9.72
CA TYR A 80 12.08 13.14 8.80
C TYR A 80 10.82 13.73 8.10
N ILE A 81 9.95 14.37 8.86
CA ILE A 81 8.70 14.95 8.35
C ILE A 81 8.98 16.15 7.44
N GLU A 82 10.02 16.94 7.72
CA GLU A 82 10.39 18.08 6.90
C GLU A 82 10.91 17.65 5.51
N ILE A 83 11.66 16.56 5.44
CA ILE A 83 12.07 15.95 4.17
C ILE A 83 10.84 15.50 3.37
N ILE A 84 9.91 14.78 4.01
CA ILE A 84 8.66 14.33 3.35
C ILE A 84 7.86 15.53 2.83
N ARG A 85 7.66 16.56 3.66
CA ARG A 85 6.94 17.77 3.25
C ARG A 85 7.60 18.46 2.06
N LYS A 86 8.94 18.57 2.06
CA LYS A 86 9.67 19.14 0.93
C LYS A 86 9.45 18.34 -0.36
N GLN A 87 9.46 17.02 -0.29
CA GLN A 87 9.22 16.14 -1.44
C GLN A 87 7.78 16.27 -1.96
N VAL A 88 6.77 16.23 -1.09
CA VAL A 88 5.36 16.42 -1.46
C VAL A 88 5.09 17.80 -2.07
N MET A 89 5.78 18.84 -1.60
CA MET A 89 5.65 20.17 -2.18
C MET A 89 6.30 20.27 -3.57
N ALA A 90 7.40 19.55 -3.80
CA ALA A 90 8.08 19.54 -5.10
C ALA A 90 7.21 18.90 -6.19
N THR A 91 6.43 17.85 -5.88
CA THR A 91 5.58 17.16 -6.86
C THR A 91 4.39 17.98 -7.34
N LYS A 92 4.08 19.13 -6.71
CA LYS A 92 3.02 20.03 -7.18
C LYS A 92 3.27 20.56 -8.60
N ALA A 93 4.54 20.85 -8.92
CA ALA A 93 4.91 21.31 -10.25
C ALA A 93 4.74 20.21 -11.31
N ASP A 94 5.00 18.95 -10.94
CA ASP A 94 4.77 17.80 -11.80
C ASP A 94 3.27 17.58 -12.04
N ALA A 95 2.44 17.67 -10.99
CA ALA A 95 0.99 17.56 -11.10
C ALA A 95 0.39 18.64 -12.00
N GLU A 96 0.87 19.89 -11.91
CA GLU A 96 0.44 20.99 -12.79
C GLU A 96 0.84 20.76 -14.24
N ARG A 97 2.09 20.31 -14.49
CA ARG A 97 2.57 19.96 -15.83
C ARG A 97 1.72 18.86 -16.47
N ASP A 98 1.34 17.87 -15.68
CA ASP A 98 0.59 16.71 -16.16
C ASP A 98 -0.94 16.95 -16.16
N GLY A 99 -1.39 18.13 -15.73
CA GLY A 99 -2.80 18.51 -15.67
C GLY A 99 -3.62 17.73 -14.64
N VAL A 100 -2.98 17.14 -13.64
CA VAL A 100 -3.60 16.28 -12.63
C VAL A 100 -3.97 17.11 -11.39
N LYS A 101 -5.25 17.09 -10.99
CA LYS A 101 -5.70 17.65 -9.72
C LYS A 101 -5.56 16.59 -8.61
N VAL A 102 -4.65 16.82 -7.66
CA VAL A 102 -4.44 15.91 -6.53
C VAL A 102 -5.62 15.99 -5.56
N PRO A 103 -6.26 14.87 -5.19
CA PRO A 103 -7.36 14.84 -4.22
C PRO A 103 -6.85 15.18 -2.81
N VAL A 104 -7.61 15.98 -2.06
CA VAL A 104 -7.24 16.39 -0.68
C VAL A 104 -8.25 15.94 0.38
N THR A 105 -9.43 15.49 -0.06
CA THR A 105 -10.45 14.91 0.83
C THR A 105 -10.54 13.40 0.61
N LEU A 106 -11.09 12.69 1.60
CA LEU A 106 -11.33 11.26 1.49
C LEU A 106 -12.31 10.96 0.33
N ASP A 107 -13.36 11.76 0.21
CA ASP A 107 -14.35 11.61 -0.85
C ASP A 107 -13.74 11.78 -2.24
N GLU A 108 -12.86 12.79 -2.43
CA GLU A 108 -12.14 12.99 -3.68
C GLU A 108 -11.15 11.86 -3.97
N TYR A 109 -10.52 11.29 -2.94
CA TYR A 109 -9.58 10.18 -3.08
C TYR A 109 -10.27 8.85 -3.43
N CYS A 110 -11.46 8.62 -2.88
CA CYS A 110 -12.24 7.38 -3.04
C CYS A 110 -13.23 7.41 -4.21
N VAL A 111 -13.18 8.41 -5.09
CA VAL A 111 -14.06 8.47 -6.27
C VAL A 111 -13.82 7.24 -7.13
N ARG A 112 -14.86 6.42 -7.33
CA ARG A 112 -14.82 5.31 -8.27
C ARG A 112 -14.57 5.88 -9.67
N THR A 113 -13.48 5.47 -10.30
CA THR A 113 -13.25 5.79 -11.71
C THR A 113 -14.37 5.15 -12.52
N GLN A 114 -15.25 5.95 -13.11
CA GLN A 114 -16.18 5.42 -14.10
C GLN A 114 -15.34 5.02 -15.32
N VAL A 115 -15.26 3.72 -15.58
CA VAL A 115 -14.65 3.21 -16.81
C VAL A 115 -15.52 3.74 -17.96
N PRO A 116 -14.95 4.40 -18.98
CA PRO A 116 -15.70 4.78 -20.16
C PRO A 116 -16.41 3.53 -20.72
N PRO A 117 -17.69 3.60 -21.09
CA PRO A 117 -18.37 2.45 -21.67
C PRO A 117 -17.59 2.00 -22.90
N THR A 118 -17.04 0.79 -22.86
CA THR A 118 -16.40 0.18 -24.03
C THR A 118 -17.51 -0.17 -25.02
N ASP A 119 -17.54 0.53 -26.15
CA ASP A 119 -18.34 0.21 -27.32
C ASP A 119 -17.79 -1.05 -28.00
N ASP A 120 -17.95 -2.22 -27.36
CA ASP A 120 -18.03 -3.52 -28.03
C ASP A 120 -18.53 -4.58 -27.04
N GLY A 121 -19.49 -5.39 -27.48
CA GLY A 121 -20.26 -6.33 -26.67
C GLY A 121 -19.48 -7.57 -26.21
N SER A 122 -18.51 -7.38 -25.31
CA SER A 122 -17.81 -8.49 -24.65
C SER A 122 -17.37 -8.15 -23.21
N ASN A 123 -18.32 -7.80 -22.35
CA ASN A 123 -18.06 -7.72 -20.91
C ASN A 123 -18.97 -8.67 -20.14
N LEU A 124 -18.68 -9.97 -20.24
CA LEU A 124 -19.35 -11.06 -19.52
C LEU A 124 -18.41 -11.78 -18.54
N LEU A 125 -17.36 -11.13 -18.01
CA LEU A 125 -16.35 -11.83 -17.19
C LEU A 125 -15.78 -11.07 -15.99
N TYR A 126 -16.38 -9.96 -15.54
CA TYR A 126 -16.08 -9.42 -14.20
C TYR A 126 -17.39 -9.09 -13.50
N ASP A 127 -18.02 -10.19 -13.11
CA ASP A 127 -19.26 -10.25 -12.35
C ASP A 127 -19.07 -9.69 -10.94
N ASP A 128 -20.14 -9.05 -10.51
CA ASP A 128 -20.35 -8.16 -9.40
C ASP A 128 -20.58 -8.95 -8.10
N TYR A 129 -19.66 -9.86 -7.77
CA TYR A 129 -19.80 -10.78 -6.63
C TYR A 129 -19.31 -10.19 -5.29
N TYR A 130 -19.78 -9.00 -4.94
CA TYR A 130 -19.88 -8.62 -3.53
C TYR A 130 -21.27 -8.06 -3.28
N ASP A 131 -22.21 -9.00 -3.31
CA ASP A 131 -23.53 -8.91 -2.71
C ASP A 131 -23.35 -8.61 -1.23
N ASP A 132 -23.99 -7.53 -0.79
CA ASP A 132 -24.03 -7.03 0.58
C ASP A 132 -24.92 -8.00 1.38
N GLU A 133 -24.42 -9.19 1.73
CA GLU A 133 -25.13 -10.07 2.66
C GLU A 133 -25.04 -9.43 4.07
N GLU A 134 -26.06 -8.63 4.39
CA GLU A 134 -26.47 -8.37 5.78
C GLU A 134 -26.61 -9.72 6.47
N LEU A 135 -25.70 -10.00 7.41
CA LEU A 135 -25.84 -11.12 8.33
C LEU A 135 -26.97 -10.78 9.30
N ASP A 136 -28.18 -11.25 9.00
CA ASP A 136 -29.27 -11.34 9.97
C ASP A 136 -28.80 -12.26 11.12
N GLU A 137 -28.67 -11.68 12.33
CA GLU A 137 -28.42 -12.41 13.57
C GLU A 137 -29.68 -13.20 13.95
N ASP A 138 -29.77 -14.46 13.50
CA ASP A 138 -30.71 -15.43 14.05
C ASP A 138 -30.19 -15.90 15.43
N ASP A 139 -30.65 -15.22 16.48
CA ASP A 139 -30.56 -15.66 17.89
C ASP A 139 -31.53 -16.84 18.09
N ASP A 140 -31.08 -18.06 17.76
CA ASP A 140 -31.71 -19.31 18.20
C ASP A 140 -31.34 -19.57 19.68
N ASP A 141 -32.07 -18.91 20.59
CA ASP A 141 -32.20 -19.37 21.98
C ASP A 141 -33.16 -20.56 22.00
N ASP A 142 -32.63 -21.79 22.06
CA ASP A 142 -33.38 -22.98 22.48
C ASP A 142 -32.60 -23.73 23.58
N ASP A 143 -33.33 -24.03 24.65
CA ASP A 143 -32.90 -24.37 26.00
C ASP A 143 -32.20 -25.74 26.16
N GLU A 144 -31.22 -25.83 27.08
CA GLU A 144 -31.11 -26.89 28.13
C GLU A 144 -30.15 -26.53 29.28
#